data_AF-A0A5U7Y476-F1
#
_entry.id   AF-A0A5U7Y476-F1
#
_cell.length_a   1.000
_cell.length_b   1.000
_cell.length_c   1.000
_cell.angle_alpha   90.00
_cell.angle_beta   90.00
_cell.angle_gamma   90.00
#
_symmetry.space_group_name_H-M   'P 1'
#
loop_
_entity.id
_entity.type
_entity.pdbx_description
1 polymer ?
#
loop_
_entity_poly.entity_id
_entity_poly.type
_entity_poly.pdbx_seq_one_letter_code
_entity_poly.pdbx_strand_id
1 'polypeptide(L)'
;MLDRPDTESFITQANFHCTYKNYSDSSSDYKKCMGDWYRLAAYELNMKAIAYDYHDCLSYNGNKALCWYNLETTYALIKRLDKAILIEHGQ
;
A
#
# COMPACT_ATOMS: atom_id res chain seq x y z
N MET A 1 -1.74 11.81 19.52
CA MET A 1 -0.47 11.55 18.82
C MET A 1 -0.85 10.59 17.69
N LEU A 2 -0.93 11.11 16.47
CA LEU A 2 -1.41 10.35 15.30
C LEU A 2 -0.30 9.39 14.90
N ASP A 3 -0.51 8.09 15.09
CA ASP A 3 0.37 7.07 14.52
C ASP A 3 0.37 7.27 13.01
N ARG A 4 1.52 7.71 12.47
CA ARG A 4 1.76 7.66 11.03
C ARG A 4 1.47 6.23 10.58
N PRO A 5 0.88 6.04 9.40
CA PRO A 5 0.72 4.70 8.89
C PRO A 5 2.11 4.10 8.76
N ASP A 6 2.36 3.15 9.66
CA ASP A 6 3.67 2.65 9.99
C ASP A 6 4.12 1.69 8.89
N THR A 7 4.90 2.22 7.95
CA THR A 7 5.59 1.44 6.93
C THR A 7 6.54 0.40 7.53
N GLU A 8 7.10 0.64 8.72
CA GLU A 8 8.02 -0.29 9.40
C GLU A 8 7.31 -1.55 9.90
N SER A 9 6.06 -1.46 10.36
CA SER A 9 5.23 -2.61 10.76
C SER A 9 4.88 -3.48 9.57
N PHE A 10 4.58 -2.88 8.41
CA PHE A 10 4.36 -3.65 7.18
C PHE A 10 5.63 -4.39 6.74
N ILE A 11 6.80 -3.73 6.79
CA ILE A 11 8.09 -4.36 6.44
C ILE A 11 8.43 -5.48 7.42
N THR A 12 8.16 -5.30 8.72
CA THR A 12 8.42 -6.30 9.76
C THR A 12 7.53 -7.53 9.58
N GLN A 13 6.24 -7.35 9.31
CA GLN A 13 5.30 -8.45 9.04
C GLN A 13 5.67 -9.21 7.75
N ALA A 14 6.07 -8.48 6.70
CA ALA A 14 6.54 -9.06 5.45
C ALA A 14 7.76 -9.96 5.65
N ASN A 15 8.79 -9.44 6.33
CA ASN A 15 10.01 -10.19 6.63
C ASN A 15 9.71 -11.45 7.44
N PHE A 16 8.92 -11.34 8.50
CA PHE A 16 8.51 -12.50 9.30
C PHE A 16 7.82 -13.57 8.45
N HIS A 17 6.86 -13.17 7.60
CA HIS A 17 6.11 -14.11 6.76
C HIS A 17 6.99 -14.78 5.70
N CYS A 18 7.86 -14.03 5.03
CA CYS A 18 8.71 -14.56 3.95
C CYS A 18 9.83 -15.45 4.48
N THR A 19 10.43 -15.11 5.62
CA THR A 19 11.45 -15.96 6.26
C THR A 19 10.83 -17.22 6.89
N TYR A 20 9.59 -17.15 7.42
CA TYR A 20 8.87 -18.32 7.96
C TYR A 20 8.61 -19.40 6.91
N LYS A 21 8.53 -19.03 5.61
CA LYS A 21 8.44 -19.99 4.50
C LYS A 21 9.77 -20.69 4.16
N ASN A 22 10.82 -20.52 4.97
CA ASN A 22 12.18 -21.05 4.78
C ASN A 22 12.84 -20.63 3.45
N TYR A 23 12.41 -19.51 2.86
CA TYR A 23 13.12 -18.95 1.73
C TYR A 23 14.45 -18.35 2.21
N SER A 24 15.55 -18.68 1.53
CA SER A 24 16.80 -17.91 1.70
C SER A 24 16.55 -16.48 1.24
N ASP A 25 17.04 -15.49 1.99
CA ASP A 25 16.92 -14.06 1.65
C ASP A 25 17.50 -13.70 0.26
N SER A 26 18.38 -14.55 -0.27
CA SER A 26 18.96 -14.41 -1.61
C SER A 26 18.09 -14.99 -2.75
N SER A 27 17.09 -15.83 -2.40
CA SER A 27 16.27 -16.56 -3.35
C SER A 27 15.32 -15.67 -4.15
N SER A 28 14.95 -16.12 -5.34
CA SER A 28 13.89 -15.50 -6.14
C SER A 28 12.56 -15.48 -5.40
N ASP A 29 12.29 -16.52 -4.61
CA ASP A 29 11.01 -16.69 -3.91
C ASP A 29 10.88 -15.72 -2.75
N TYR A 30 11.96 -15.49 -1.99
CA TYR A 30 11.99 -14.46 -0.96
C TYR A 30 11.77 -13.06 -1.56
N LYS A 31 12.48 -12.73 -2.66
CA LYS A 31 12.33 -11.43 -3.33
C LYS A 31 10.93 -11.22 -3.89
N LYS A 32 10.32 -12.27 -4.45
CA LYS A 32 8.92 -12.25 -4.89
C LYS A 32 7.98 -11.99 -3.70
N CYS A 33 8.11 -12.78 -2.64
CA CYS A 33 7.32 -12.63 -1.42
C CYS A 33 7.40 -11.19 -0.85
N MET A 34 8.60 -10.62 -0.76
CA MET A 34 8.79 -9.24 -0.31
C MET A 34 8.14 -8.22 -1.25
N GLY A 35 8.26 -8.41 -2.56
CA GLY A 35 7.61 -7.56 -3.57
C GLY A 35 6.08 -7.55 -3.44
N ASP A 36 5.49 -8.69 -3.12
CA ASP A 36 4.04 -8.86 -2.97
C ASP A 36 3.55 -8.16 -1.69
N TRP A 37 4.30 -8.28 -0.60
CA TRP A 37 4.04 -7.53 0.63
C TRP A 37 4.18 -6.03 0.47
N TYR A 38 5.18 -5.54 -0.26
CA TYR A 38 5.30 -4.11 -0.56
C TYR A 38 4.11 -3.60 -1.37
N ARG A 39 3.58 -4.44 -2.28
CA ARG A 39 2.40 -4.12 -3.07
C ARG A 39 1.16 -4.01 -2.20
N LEU A 40 0.96 -4.95 -1.28
CA LEU A 40 -0.12 -4.91 -0.29
C LEU A 40 -0.02 -3.68 0.62
N ALA A 41 1.18 -3.38 1.12
CA ALA A 41 1.41 -2.19 1.94
C ALA A 41 1.07 -0.91 1.16
N ALA A 42 1.49 -0.80 -0.10
CA ALA A 42 1.13 0.34 -0.95
C ALA A 42 -0.38 0.46 -1.14
N TYR A 43 -1.10 -0.65 -1.29
CA TYR A 43 -2.57 -0.66 -1.40
C TYR A 43 -3.22 -0.10 -0.13
N GLU A 44 -2.85 -0.63 1.04
CA GLU A 44 -3.35 -0.21 2.35
C GLU A 44 -3.06 1.26 2.65
N LEU A 45 -1.84 1.72 2.32
CA LEU A 45 -1.45 3.13 2.51
C LEU A 45 -2.26 4.07 1.61
N ASN A 46 -2.49 3.70 0.35
CA ASN A 46 -3.33 4.50 -0.55
C ASN A 46 -4.79 4.55 -0.07
N MET A 47 -5.34 3.45 0.46
CA MET A 47 -6.67 3.45 1.08
C MET A 47 -6.74 4.40 2.29
N LYS A 48 -5.72 4.42 3.14
CA LYS A 48 -5.63 5.36 4.27
C LYS A 48 -5.51 6.81 3.80
N ALA A 49 -4.71 7.10 2.77
CA ALA A 49 -4.60 8.46 2.21
C ALA A 49 -5.96 9.02 1.78
N ILE A 50 -6.81 8.17 1.18
CA ILE A 50 -8.20 8.55 0.83
C ILE A 50 -9.03 8.90 2.07
N ALA A 51 -8.97 8.05 3.10
CA ALA A 51 -9.78 8.22 4.31
C ALA A 51 -9.37 9.45 5.14
N TYR A 52 -8.06 9.73 5.24
CA TYR A 52 -7.55 10.76 6.15
C TYR A 52 -7.28 12.10 5.48
N ASP A 53 -6.71 12.11 4.27
CA ASP A 53 -6.14 13.33 3.72
C ASP A 53 -7.15 14.06 2.82
N TYR A 54 -7.84 13.32 1.94
CA TYR A 54 -8.68 13.97 0.94
C TYR A 54 -10.05 14.41 1.45
N HIS A 55 -10.61 13.76 2.49
CA HIS A 55 -11.91 14.18 3.03
C HIS A 55 -11.84 15.58 3.66
N ASP A 56 -10.78 15.86 4.42
CA ASP A 56 -10.53 17.17 5.02
C ASP A 56 -10.00 18.17 3.98
N CYS A 57 -9.11 17.74 3.07
CA CYS A 57 -8.61 18.60 1.98
C CYS A 57 -9.75 19.13 1.09
N LEU A 58 -10.74 18.29 0.77
CA LEU A 58 -11.90 18.67 -0.05
C LEU A 58 -12.87 19.64 0.65
N SER A 59 -12.79 19.73 1.99
CA SER A 59 -13.56 20.69 2.79
C SER A 59 -12.97 22.11 2.76
N TYR A 60 -11.68 22.27 2.39
CA TYR A 60 -10.97 23.55 2.38
C TYR A 60 -10.87 24.15 0.97
N ASN A 61 -11.48 25.32 0.75
CA ASN A 61 -11.68 25.87 -0.60
C ASN A 61 -10.40 26.30 -1.34
N GLY A 62 -9.29 26.56 -0.64
CA GLY A 62 -8.06 27.08 -1.26
C GLY A 62 -7.32 26.09 -2.16
N ASN A 63 -7.43 24.78 -1.89
CA ASN A 63 -6.66 23.74 -2.58
C ASN A 63 -7.51 22.64 -3.20
N LYS A 64 -8.84 22.85 -3.31
CA LYS A 64 -9.80 21.82 -3.71
C LYS A 64 -9.46 21.11 -5.03
N ALA A 65 -8.96 21.84 -6.03
CA ALA A 65 -8.55 21.25 -7.31
C ALA A 65 -7.36 20.30 -7.17
N LEU A 66 -6.37 20.66 -6.36
CA LEU A 66 -5.20 19.82 -6.07
C LEU A 66 -5.61 18.57 -5.27
N CYS A 67 -6.53 18.72 -4.29
CA CYS A 67 -7.07 17.60 -3.54
C CYS A 67 -7.78 16.59 -4.46
N TRP A 68 -8.61 17.06 -5.40
CA TRP A 68 -9.28 16.19 -6.38
C TRP A 68 -8.30 15.45 -7.28
N TYR A 69 -7.28 16.14 -7.81
CA TYR A 69 -6.24 15.53 -8.64
C TYR A 69 -5.48 14.43 -7.88
N ASN A 70 -5.10 14.69 -6.63
CA ASN A 70 -4.39 13.73 -5.80
C ASN A 70 -5.27 12.53 -5.43
N LEU A 71 -6.57 12.76 -5.15
CA LEU A 71 -7.55 11.71 -4.91
C LEU A 71 -7.71 10.80 -6.13
N GLU A 72 -7.88 11.38 -7.32
CA GLU A 72 -7.98 10.62 -8.58
C GLU A 72 -6.72 9.78 -8.84
N THR A 73 -5.54 10.39 -8.64
CA THR A 73 -4.26 9.70 -8.76
C THR A 73 -4.18 8.51 -7.81
N THR A 74 -4.62 8.68 -6.56
CA THR A 74 -4.63 7.61 -5.55
C THR A 74 -5.56 6.47 -5.93
N TYR A 75 -6.77 6.76 -6.43
CA TYR A 75 -7.67 5.73 -6.96
C TYR A 75 -7.06 4.97 -8.15
N ALA A 76 -6.35 5.66 -9.04
CA ALA A 76 -5.69 5.01 -10.18
C ALA A 76 -4.57 4.05 -9.72
N LEU A 77 -3.84 4.40 -8.66
CA LEU A 77 -2.84 3.53 -8.05
C LEU A 77 -3.48 2.28 -7.44
N ILE A 78 -4.53 2.45 -6.63
CA ILE A 78 -5.28 1.33 -6.03
C ILE A 78 -5.76 0.36 -7.10
N LYS A 79 -6.38 0.85 -8.18
CA LYS A 79 -6.89 0.00 -9.27
C LYS A 79 -5.79 -0.84 -9.94
N ARG A 80 -4.57 -0.33 -10.01
CA ARG A 80 -3.42 -1.08 -10.56
C ARG A 80 -2.94 -2.16 -9.59
N LEU A 81 -2.94 -1.85 -8.29
CA LEU A 81 -2.51 -2.75 -7.23
C LEU A 81 -3.52 -3.88 -6.99
N ASP A 82 -4.81 -3.59 -6.99
CA ASP A 82 -5.91 -4.55 -6.77
C ASP A 82 -5.87 -5.70 -7.80
N LYS A 83 -5.64 -5.35 -9.07
CA LYS A 83 -5.42 -6.34 -10.15
C LYS A 83 -4.24 -7.26 -9.90
N ALA A 84 -3.17 -6.77 -9.28
CA ALA A 84 -1.97 -7.55 -9.02
C ALA A 84 -2.14 -8.45 -7.78
N ILE A 85 -2.80 -7.96 -6.73
CA ILE A 85 -3.10 -8.74 -5.53
C ILE A 85 -4.05 -9.91 -5.85
N LEU A 86 -5.08 -9.70 -6.67
CA LEU A 86 -6.02 -10.75 -7.09
C LEU A 86 -5.35 -11.91 -7.84
N ILE A 87 -4.29 -11.65 -8.62
CA ILE A 87 -3.56 -12.69 -9.37
C ILE A 87 -2.81 -13.63 -8.41
N GLU A 88 -2.41 -13.16 -7.23
CA GLU A 88 -1.57 -13.92 -6.29
C GLU A 88 -2.36 -14.81 -5.33
N HIS A 89 -3.60 -14.46 -5.02
CA HIS A 89 -4.49 -15.27 -4.19
C HIS A 89 -5.34 -16.28 -4.99
N GLY A 90 -5.25 -16.26 -6.33
CA GLY A 90 -6.07 -17.06 -7.25
C GLY A 90 -5.35 -18.24 -7.92
N GLN A 91 -4.20 -18.68 -7.43
CA GLN A 91 -3.46 -19.86 -7.95
C GLN A 91 -3.27 -20.94 -6.89
#